data_AF-A0A382Y6J9-F1
#
_entry.id   AF-A0A382Y6J9-F1
#
_cell.length_a   1.000
_cell.length_b   1.000
_cell.length_c   1.000
_cell.angle_alpha   90.00
_cell.angle_beta   90.00
_cell.angle_gamma   90.00
#
_symmetry.space_group_name_H-M   'P 1'
#
loop_
_entity.id
_entity.type
_entity.pdbx_description
1 polymer ?
#
loop_
_entity_poly.entity_id
_entity_poly.type
_entity_poly.pdbx_seq_one_letter_code
_entity_poly.pdbx_strand_id
1 'polypeptide(L)'
;EFVLTGRHCTRRCDGDSVEGEAFGGPIFYGHAARSFNEAPDHPGNVYWYQAKQANKVFAMMDGKQRKIALLGKSREEEGTKTVALSGKKDGLPGIPMSELSSDQQGQVRKTMADLLAMFREKDAKEALKMVDAGGFEHLHLAFFKNHDVGNDKVWDVWQIEGPNCLWFFRGDPHVHAWVNIKRPA
;
A
#
# COMPACT_ATOMS: atom_id res chain seq x y z
N GLU A 1 21.61 -11.06 -13.91
CA GLU A 1 21.48 -9.62 -14.19
C GLU A 1 20.82 -8.97 -12.98
N PHE A 2 21.44 -7.94 -12.40
CA PHE A 2 20.88 -7.17 -11.28
C PHE A 2 20.70 -5.75 -11.78
N VAL A 3 19.45 -5.35 -11.99
CA VAL A 3 19.11 -4.02 -12.47
C VAL A 3 18.52 -3.24 -11.31
N LEU A 4 19.19 -2.16 -10.91
CA LEU A 4 18.65 -1.13 -10.01
C LEU A 4 18.30 0.08 -10.88
N THR A 5 17.01 0.38 -11.08
CA THR A 5 16.58 1.59 -11.81
C THR A 5 15.72 2.49 -10.91
N GLY A 6 15.85 3.81 -11.12
CA GLY A 6 14.93 4.83 -10.62
C GLY A 6 15.50 5.74 -9.52
N ARG A 7 14.98 6.98 -9.46
CA ARG A 7 15.32 7.99 -8.42
C ARG A 7 14.75 7.67 -7.03
N HIS A 8 13.91 6.63 -6.91
CA HIS A 8 13.13 6.34 -5.71
C HIS A 8 13.13 4.83 -5.39
N CYS A 9 14.28 4.18 -5.21
CA CYS A 9 14.31 2.81 -4.72
C CYS A 9 15.21 2.70 -3.48
N THR A 10 14.60 2.67 -2.30
CA THR A 10 15.32 2.32 -1.06
C THR A 10 15.14 0.82 -0.83
N ARG A 11 16.14 0.03 -1.23
CA ARG A 11 16.19 -1.41 -0.93
C ARG A 11 17.29 -1.66 0.10
N ARG A 12 16.91 -2.05 1.30
CA ARG A 12 17.84 -2.38 2.38
C ARG A 12 18.26 -3.85 2.29
N CYS A 13 19.56 -4.11 2.20
CA CYS A 13 20.12 -5.46 2.11
C CYS A 13 20.04 -6.23 3.43
N ASP A 14 19.75 -5.53 4.52
CA ASP A 14 19.77 -5.98 5.90
C ASP A 14 18.37 -6.04 6.52
N GLY A 15 17.32 -6.39 5.75
CA GLY A 15 16.03 -6.74 6.35
C GLY A 15 16.22 -7.72 7.53
N ASP A 16 15.48 -7.47 8.63
CA ASP A 16 15.65 -8.08 9.96
C ASP A 16 16.91 -7.61 10.74
N SER A 17 17.43 -6.41 10.45
CA SER A 17 18.56 -5.81 11.20
C SER A 17 18.16 -5.01 12.43
N VAL A 18 16.90 -4.56 12.51
CA VAL A 18 16.36 -3.79 13.63
C VAL A 18 15.25 -4.58 14.28
N GLU A 19 15.41 -4.88 15.56
CA GLU A 19 14.45 -5.70 16.31
C GLU A 19 13.04 -5.08 16.27
N GLY A 20 12.08 -5.87 15.83
CA GLY A 20 10.67 -5.48 15.80
C GLY A 20 10.26 -4.61 14.61
N GLU A 21 11.16 -4.35 13.66
CA GLU A 21 10.89 -3.53 12.47
C GLU A 21 11.05 -4.35 11.20
N ALA A 22 9.97 -4.51 10.43
CA ALA A 22 10.10 -5.11 9.11
C ALA A 22 11.05 -4.26 8.25
N PHE A 23 11.91 -4.92 7.48
CA PHE A 23 12.90 -4.28 6.61
C PHE A 23 13.90 -3.33 7.30
N GLY A 24 14.02 -3.38 8.63
CA GLY A 24 14.86 -2.45 9.39
C GLY A 24 14.23 -1.05 9.55
N GLY A 25 12.93 -0.91 9.29
CA GLY A 25 12.16 0.32 9.46
C GLY A 25 11.44 0.77 8.19
N PRO A 26 10.90 2.01 8.17
CA PRO A 26 10.09 2.47 7.05
C PRO A 26 10.84 2.50 5.72
N ILE A 27 10.14 2.10 4.66
CA ILE A 27 10.62 2.10 3.28
C ILE A 27 9.86 3.14 2.47
N PHE A 28 10.58 3.78 1.55
CA PHE A 28 10.04 4.54 0.45
C PHE A 28 10.54 3.97 -0.89
N TYR A 29 9.63 3.71 -1.80
CA TYR A 29 9.94 3.28 -3.16
C TYR A 29 9.02 3.94 -4.18
N GLY A 30 9.40 3.92 -5.45
CA GLY A 30 8.68 4.61 -6.50
C GLY A 30 9.42 4.56 -7.83
N HIS A 31 8.73 4.96 -8.88
CA HIS A 31 9.27 4.97 -10.23
C HIS A 31 8.54 6.00 -11.07
N ALA A 32 9.29 6.76 -11.87
CA ALA A 32 8.79 7.62 -12.93
C ALA A 32 9.36 7.08 -14.25
N ALA A 33 8.53 6.42 -15.04
CA ALA A 33 8.97 5.63 -16.18
C ALA A 33 9.34 6.49 -17.39
N ARG A 34 8.44 7.38 -17.80
CA ARG A 34 8.58 8.19 -19.03
C ARG A 34 8.69 9.69 -18.76
N SER A 35 7.93 10.18 -17.79
CA SER A 35 7.81 11.60 -17.46
C SER A 35 7.48 11.79 -15.97
N PHE A 36 7.59 13.02 -15.47
CA PHE A 36 7.25 13.34 -14.08
C PHE A 36 5.77 13.19 -13.78
N ASN A 37 4.90 13.65 -14.69
CA ASN A 37 3.47 13.34 -14.67
C ASN A 37 3.24 12.16 -15.60
N GLU A 38 2.78 11.03 -15.09
CA GLU A 38 2.51 9.82 -15.86
C GLU A 38 1.12 9.87 -16.52
N ALA A 39 0.94 9.07 -17.57
CA ALA A 39 -0.35 8.87 -18.21
C ALA A 39 -1.24 7.95 -17.34
N PRO A 40 -2.58 7.94 -17.53
CA PRO A 40 -3.53 7.17 -16.70
C PRO A 40 -3.20 5.68 -16.51
N ASP A 41 -2.59 5.04 -17.51
CA ASP A 41 -2.24 3.63 -17.46
C ASP A 41 -0.80 3.36 -17.00
N HIS A 42 -0.08 4.40 -16.58
CA HIS A 42 1.31 4.37 -16.08
C HIS A 42 2.25 3.50 -16.94
N PRO A 43 2.38 3.79 -18.25
CA PRO A 43 3.00 2.86 -19.20
C PRO A 43 4.51 2.73 -18.96
N GLY A 44 4.95 1.51 -18.64
CA GLY A 44 6.33 1.21 -18.29
C GLY A 44 6.66 1.41 -16.81
N ASN A 45 5.69 1.78 -15.97
CA ASN A 45 5.92 1.86 -14.53
C ASN A 45 5.98 0.46 -13.90
N VAL A 46 7.12 0.12 -13.30
CA VAL A 46 7.39 -1.21 -12.76
C VAL A 46 6.52 -1.57 -11.56
N TYR A 47 5.91 -0.59 -10.88
CA TYR A 47 5.08 -0.80 -9.69
C TYR A 47 3.58 -0.69 -9.97
N TRP A 48 3.16 -0.28 -11.17
CA TRP A 48 1.74 -0.05 -11.46
C TRP A 48 0.87 -1.30 -11.33
N TYR A 49 1.45 -2.49 -11.48
CA TYR A 49 0.72 -3.75 -11.23
C TYR A 49 0.17 -3.83 -9.80
N GLN A 50 0.81 -3.18 -8.82
CA GLN A 50 0.37 -3.15 -7.43
C GLN A 50 -0.94 -2.37 -7.28
N ALA A 51 -1.04 -1.20 -7.93
CA ALA A 51 -2.30 -0.44 -7.98
C ALA A 51 -3.41 -1.23 -8.68
N LYS A 52 -3.09 -1.96 -9.76
CA LYS A 52 -4.07 -2.83 -10.42
C LYS A 52 -4.60 -3.93 -9.49
N GLN A 53 -3.79 -4.46 -8.58
CA GLN A 53 -4.26 -5.45 -7.60
C GLN A 53 -5.20 -4.84 -6.56
N ALA A 54 -4.87 -3.66 -6.03
CA ALA A 54 -5.75 -2.93 -5.12
C ALA A 54 -7.09 -2.59 -5.80
N ASN A 55 -7.05 -2.15 -7.06
CA ASN A 55 -8.25 -1.86 -7.85
C ASN A 55 -9.14 -3.09 -8.11
N LYS A 56 -8.58 -4.31 -8.16
CA LYS A 56 -9.41 -5.54 -8.19
C LYS A 56 -10.25 -5.68 -6.92
N VAL A 57 -9.70 -5.34 -5.75
CA VAL A 57 -10.47 -5.33 -4.49
C VAL A 57 -11.64 -4.35 -4.63
N PHE A 58 -11.37 -3.11 -5.08
CA PHE A 58 -12.43 -2.10 -5.26
C PHE A 58 -13.50 -2.54 -6.26
N ALA A 59 -13.10 -3.18 -7.36
CA ALA A 59 -14.03 -3.70 -8.36
C ALA A 59 -14.96 -4.78 -7.78
N MET A 60 -14.48 -5.60 -6.85
CA MET A 60 -15.29 -6.60 -6.14
C MET A 60 -16.25 -5.99 -5.12
N MET A 61 -16.02 -4.76 -4.67
CA MET A 61 -16.88 -4.10 -3.68
C MET A 61 -18.25 -3.74 -4.25
N ASP A 62 -19.28 -3.83 -3.42
CA ASP A 62 -20.62 -3.33 -3.74
C ASP A 62 -20.73 -1.79 -3.62
N GLY A 63 -21.90 -1.24 -3.95
CA GLY A 63 -22.11 0.21 -3.89
C GLY A 63 -22.05 0.83 -2.49
N LYS A 64 -22.30 0.06 -1.42
CA LYS A 64 -22.17 0.54 -0.03
C LYS A 64 -20.71 0.52 0.39
N GLN A 65 -20.02 -0.59 0.15
CA GLN A 65 -18.60 -0.76 0.43
C GLN A 65 -17.76 0.29 -0.27
N ARG A 66 -18.00 0.56 -1.57
CA ARG A 66 -17.29 1.60 -2.33
C ARG A 66 -17.46 3.00 -1.74
N LYS A 67 -18.62 3.32 -1.15
CA LYS A 67 -18.83 4.63 -0.50
C LYS A 67 -18.00 4.80 0.78
N ILE A 68 -17.75 3.70 1.50
CA ILE A 68 -16.92 3.70 2.71
C ILE A 68 -15.43 3.73 2.32
N ALA A 69 -15.05 2.94 1.31
CA ALA A 69 -13.68 2.82 0.85
C ALA A 69 -13.18 4.06 0.09
N LEU A 70 -14.05 4.77 -0.63
CA LEU A 70 -13.68 5.90 -1.48
C LEU A 70 -13.77 7.24 -0.75
N LEU A 71 -12.62 7.79 -0.39
CA LEU A 71 -12.47 9.05 0.30
C LEU A 71 -12.10 10.19 -0.65
N GLY A 72 -12.11 11.43 -0.12
CA GLY A 72 -11.72 12.64 -0.84
C GLY A 72 -10.20 12.83 -0.86
N LYS A 73 -9.67 13.40 0.22
CA LYS A 73 -8.25 13.79 0.35
C LYS A 73 -7.43 12.65 0.94
N SER A 74 -6.27 12.36 0.34
CA SER A 74 -5.28 11.43 0.89
C SER A 74 -4.42 12.08 1.96
N ARG A 75 -3.62 11.27 2.65
CA ARG A 75 -2.49 11.75 3.46
C ARG A 75 -1.50 12.55 2.60
N GLU A 76 -0.84 13.52 3.24
CA GLU A 76 0.18 14.38 2.61
C GLU A 76 1.57 13.74 2.69
N GLU A 77 2.46 14.13 1.77
CA GLU A 77 3.87 13.74 1.80
C GLU A 77 4.68 14.66 2.72
N GLU A 78 4.75 14.30 4.00
CA GLU A 78 5.47 15.05 5.04
C GLU A 78 6.60 14.22 5.69
N GLY A 79 7.55 13.71 4.89
CA GLY A 79 8.69 12.96 5.39
C GLY A 79 8.30 11.73 6.22
N THR A 80 8.79 11.61 7.45
CA THR A 80 8.46 10.48 8.35
C THR A 80 7.02 10.50 8.86
N LYS A 81 6.34 11.65 8.85
CA LYS A 81 4.93 11.71 9.24
C LYS A 81 4.03 10.99 8.25
N THR A 82 4.42 10.92 6.97
CA THR A 82 3.69 10.17 5.92
C THR A 82 3.50 8.71 6.31
N VAL A 83 4.45 8.16 7.07
CA VAL A 83 4.50 6.74 7.47
C VAL A 83 4.25 6.52 8.96
N ALA A 84 3.79 7.53 9.69
CA ALA A 84 3.50 7.39 11.10
C ALA A 84 2.33 6.42 11.31
N LEU A 85 2.56 5.40 12.16
CA LEU A 85 1.53 4.46 12.55
C LEU A 85 0.67 5.08 13.65
N SER A 86 -0.64 5.02 13.47
CA SER A 86 -1.59 5.55 14.45
C SER A 86 -1.79 4.63 15.66
N GLY A 87 -1.45 3.32 15.55
CA GLY A 87 -1.68 2.33 16.60
C GLY A 87 -3.14 1.88 16.73
N LYS A 88 -4.04 2.47 15.94
CA LYS A 88 -5.49 2.24 16.07
C LYS A 88 -5.92 0.94 15.40
N LYS A 89 -6.98 0.34 15.95
CA LYS A 89 -7.65 -0.83 15.36
C LYS A 89 -8.93 -0.46 14.61
N ASP A 90 -9.50 0.69 14.95
CA ASP A 90 -10.76 1.22 14.45
C ASP A 90 -10.66 2.72 14.15
N GLY A 91 -11.62 3.24 13.38
CA GLY A 91 -11.65 4.65 12.98
C GLY A 91 -10.49 5.07 12.07
N LEU A 92 -9.85 4.09 11.42
CA LEU A 92 -8.85 4.34 10.38
C LEU A 92 -9.53 4.74 9.07
N PRO A 93 -8.84 5.44 8.15
CA PRO A 93 -9.41 5.81 6.86
C PRO A 93 -9.81 4.60 6.03
N GLY A 94 -11.02 4.64 5.47
CA GLY A 94 -11.50 3.67 4.49
C GLY A 94 -12.35 2.56 5.10
N ILE A 95 -12.54 1.48 4.33
CA ILE A 95 -13.36 0.35 4.73
C ILE A 95 -12.54 -0.62 5.62
N PRO A 96 -13.02 -1.01 6.80
CA PRO A 96 -12.37 -2.05 7.60
C PRO A 96 -12.50 -3.42 6.91
N MET A 97 -11.52 -4.31 7.11
CA MET A 97 -11.58 -5.68 6.59
C MET A 97 -12.80 -6.45 7.08
N SER A 98 -13.35 -6.11 8.26
CA SER A 98 -14.57 -6.72 8.80
C SER A 98 -15.83 -6.47 7.96
N GLU A 99 -15.83 -5.43 7.12
CA GLU A 99 -16.94 -5.11 6.20
C GLU A 99 -16.75 -5.75 4.81
N LEU A 100 -15.65 -6.48 4.59
CA LEU A 100 -15.38 -7.21 3.36
C LEU A 100 -15.79 -8.68 3.48
N SER A 101 -16.30 -9.25 2.39
CA SER A 101 -16.56 -10.69 2.30
C SER A 101 -15.25 -11.49 2.27
N SER A 102 -15.31 -12.79 2.53
CA SER A 102 -14.12 -13.65 2.61
C SER A 102 -13.31 -13.68 1.30
N ASP A 103 -13.96 -13.62 0.14
CA ASP A 103 -13.30 -13.55 -1.16
C ASP A 103 -12.61 -12.19 -1.39
N GLN A 104 -13.26 -11.08 -0.97
CA GLN A 104 -12.67 -9.75 -1.01
C GLN A 104 -11.44 -9.64 -0.09
N GLN A 105 -11.53 -10.17 1.14
CA GLN A 105 -10.40 -10.28 2.07
C GLN A 105 -9.26 -11.12 1.46
N GLY A 106 -9.59 -12.21 0.77
CA GLY A 106 -8.62 -13.03 0.03
C GLY A 106 -7.89 -12.23 -1.07
N GLN A 107 -8.60 -11.37 -1.80
CA GLN A 107 -7.99 -10.48 -2.80
C GLN A 107 -7.13 -9.39 -2.15
N VAL A 108 -7.45 -8.91 -0.94
CA VAL A 108 -6.56 -8.02 -0.17
C VAL A 108 -5.28 -8.76 0.24
N ARG A 109 -5.36 -10.00 0.74
CA ARG A 109 -4.16 -10.81 1.04
C ARG A 109 -3.28 -11.01 -0.19
N LYS A 110 -3.89 -11.30 -1.34
CA LYS A 110 -3.17 -11.40 -2.62
C LYS A 110 -2.50 -10.07 -3.00
N THR A 111 -3.17 -8.95 -2.78
CA THR A 111 -2.61 -7.61 -3.01
C THR A 111 -1.38 -7.40 -2.13
N MET A 112 -1.45 -7.72 -0.83
CA MET A 112 -0.29 -7.64 0.08
C MET A 112 0.86 -8.57 -0.33
N ALA A 113 0.56 -9.78 -0.81
CA ALA A 113 1.58 -10.68 -1.33
C ALA A 113 2.29 -10.10 -2.57
N ASP A 114 1.53 -9.54 -3.52
CA ASP A 114 2.07 -8.90 -4.73
C ASP A 114 2.89 -7.63 -4.39
N LEU A 115 2.46 -6.86 -3.39
CA LEU A 115 3.21 -5.73 -2.86
C LEU A 115 4.57 -6.17 -2.28
N LEU A 116 4.61 -7.32 -1.63
CA LEU A 116 5.81 -7.86 -0.99
C LEU A 116 6.71 -8.66 -1.94
N ALA A 117 6.25 -9.01 -3.14
CA ALA A 117 6.98 -9.84 -4.10
C ALA A 117 8.32 -9.22 -4.58
N MET A 118 8.50 -7.92 -4.38
CA MET A 118 9.75 -7.21 -4.67
C MET A 118 10.83 -7.38 -3.58
N PHE A 119 10.49 -7.92 -2.40
CA PHE A 119 11.43 -8.18 -1.31
C PHE A 119 11.92 -9.63 -1.30
N ARG A 120 12.96 -9.93 -0.51
CA ARG A 120 13.38 -11.33 -0.35
C ARG A 120 12.26 -12.09 0.34
N GLU A 121 12.09 -13.35 -0.01
CA GLU A 121 11.01 -14.19 0.51
C GLU A 121 10.98 -14.23 2.05
N LYS A 122 12.15 -14.25 2.71
CA LYS A 122 12.26 -14.21 4.16
C LYS A 122 11.69 -12.92 4.77
N ASP A 123 11.99 -11.76 4.17
CA ASP A 123 11.57 -10.44 4.67
C ASP A 123 10.06 -10.26 4.41
N ALA A 124 9.56 -10.74 3.27
CA ALA A 124 8.15 -10.74 2.95
C ALA A 124 7.32 -11.59 3.93
N LYS A 125 7.80 -12.80 4.26
CA LYS A 125 7.16 -13.68 5.24
C LYS A 125 7.16 -13.09 6.63
N GLU A 126 8.26 -12.44 7.03
CA GLU A 126 8.36 -11.75 8.31
C GLU A 126 7.37 -10.59 8.40
N ALA A 127 7.32 -9.72 7.38
CA ALA A 127 6.39 -8.61 7.32
C ALA A 127 4.93 -9.08 7.41
N LEU A 128 4.55 -10.13 6.68
CA LEU A 128 3.20 -10.70 6.76
C LEU A 128 2.88 -11.24 8.17
N LYS A 129 3.83 -11.92 8.83
CA LYS A 129 3.64 -12.37 10.21
C LYS A 129 3.38 -11.20 11.15
N MET A 130 4.09 -10.08 10.99
CA MET A 130 3.86 -8.88 11.79
C MET A 130 2.47 -8.30 11.53
N VAL A 131 2.06 -8.20 10.26
CA VAL A 131 0.71 -7.76 9.89
C VAL A 131 -0.36 -8.66 10.52
N ASP A 132 -0.23 -9.98 10.39
CA ASP A 132 -1.19 -10.94 10.94
C ASP A 132 -1.22 -10.88 12.48
N ALA A 133 -0.08 -10.68 13.13
CA ALA A 133 -0.01 -10.50 14.59
C ALA A 133 -0.74 -9.22 15.06
N GLY A 134 -0.87 -8.22 14.20
CA GLY A 134 -1.65 -7.02 14.44
C GLY A 134 -3.16 -7.17 14.26
N GLY A 135 -3.62 -8.33 13.76
CA GLY A 135 -5.00 -8.59 13.38
C GLY A 135 -5.29 -8.11 11.97
N PHE A 136 -5.39 -9.04 11.02
CA PHE A 136 -5.73 -8.73 9.63
C PHE A 136 -7.10 -8.04 9.51
N GLU A 137 -8.05 -8.43 10.35
CA GLU A 137 -9.37 -7.86 10.49
C GLU A 137 -9.38 -6.38 10.91
N HIS A 138 -8.29 -5.89 11.52
CA HIS A 138 -8.13 -4.49 11.92
C HIS A 138 -7.56 -3.61 10.80
N LEU A 139 -7.17 -4.19 9.66
CA LEU A 139 -6.75 -3.39 8.51
C LEU A 139 -7.94 -2.63 7.92
N HIS A 140 -7.66 -1.45 7.39
CA HIS A 140 -8.58 -0.62 6.63
C HIS A 140 -7.98 -0.31 5.27
N LEU A 141 -8.81 -0.32 4.24
CA LEU A 141 -8.44 -0.01 2.86
C LEU A 141 -9.15 1.27 2.42
N ALA A 142 -8.40 2.28 2.01
CA ALA A 142 -8.93 3.53 1.47
C ALA A 142 -8.43 3.77 0.05
N PHE A 143 -9.30 4.32 -0.79
CA PHE A 143 -9.00 4.84 -2.12
C PHE A 143 -9.34 6.33 -2.15
N PHE A 144 -8.66 7.13 -2.97
CA PHE A 144 -8.82 8.59 -2.95
C PHE A 144 -9.17 9.15 -4.32
N LYS A 145 -10.38 9.71 -4.43
CA LYS A 145 -10.93 10.19 -5.72
C LYS A 145 -10.31 11.50 -6.22
N ASN A 146 -9.67 12.27 -5.34
CA ASN A 146 -9.09 13.56 -5.72
C ASN A 146 -7.80 13.43 -6.56
N HIS A 147 -7.34 12.19 -6.76
CA HIS A 147 -6.10 11.85 -7.48
C HIS A 147 -6.35 10.79 -8.58
N ASP A 148 -7.57 10.73 -9.12
CA ASP A 148 -7.95 9.85 -10.24
C ASP A 148 -7.33 10.38 -11.55
N VAL A 149 -6.17 9.84 -11.90
CA VAL A 149 -5.41 10.25 -13.09
C VAL A 149 -6.17 9.76 -14.32
N GLY A 150 -6.69 10.69 -15.10
CA GLY A 150 -7.48 10.36 -16.29
C GLY A 150 -8.98 10.28 -16.06
N ASN A 151 -9.47 10.39 -14.82
CA ASN A 151 -10.89 10.31 -14.46
C ASN A 151 -11.55 9.01 -14.94
N ASP A 152 -10.80 7.91 -14.97
CA ASP A 152 -11.27 6.61 -15.45
C ASP A 152 -11.78 5.71 -14.32
N LYS A 153 -11.69 6.20 -13.07
CA LYS A 153 -12.08 5.51 -11.84
C LYS A 153 -11.25 4.25 -11.57
N VAL A 154 -10.05 4.20 -12.13
CA VAL A 154 -8.94 3.39 -11.62
C VAL A 154 -8.23 4.24 -10.58
N TRP A 155 -8.22 3.79 -9.33
CA TRP A 155 -7.71 4.60 -8.25
C TRP A 155 -6.18 4.52 -8.19
N ASP A 156 -5.53 5.63 -8.49
CA ASP A 156 -4.07 5.78 -8.46
C ASP A 156 -3.52 5.91 -7.05
N VAL A 157 -4.34 6.41 -6.12
CA VAL A 157 -3.93 6.68 -4.74
C VAL A 157 -4.81 5.89 -3.78
N TRP A 158 -4.17 5.10 -2.93
CA TRP A 158 -4.82 4.24 -1.95
C TRP A 158 -3.91 3.95 -0.77
N GLN A 159 -4.48 3.46 0.34
CA GLN A 159 -3.69 2.98 1.48
C GLN A 159 -4.31 1.75 2.13
N ILE A 160 -3.45 0.92 2.71
CA ILE A 160 -3.81 -0.09 3.71
C ILE A 160 -3.23 0.37 5.04
N GLU A 161 -4.05 0.55 6.06
CA GLU A 161 -3.60 0.97 7.40
C GLU A 161 -4.20 0.05 8.47
N GLY A 162 -3.41 -0.26 9.49
CA GLY A 162 -3.81 -1.01 10.67
C GLY A 162 -3.00 -0.54 11.89
N PRO A 163 -3.10 -1.27 13.02
CA PRO A 163 -2.44 -0.86 14.26
C PRO A 163 -0.92 -0.78 14.14
N ASN A 164 -0.30 -1.69 13.38
CA ASN A 164 1.14 -1.84 13.25
C ASN A 164 1.61 -1.87 11.78
N CYS A 165 0.75 -1.50 10.84
CA CYS A 165 1.01 -1.58 9.40
C CYS A 165 0.44 -0.35 8.70
N LEU A 166 1.24 0.24 7.81
CA LEU A 166 0.81 1.24 6.86
C LEU A 166 1.49 0.98 5.52
N TRP A 167 0.68 0.86 4.48
CA TRP A 167 1.11 0.92 3.10
C TRP A 167 0.36 2.06 2.43
N PHE A 168 1.05 3.12 2.07
CA PHE A 168 0.48 4.23 1.30
C PHE A 168 1.03 4.16 -0.11
N PHE A 169 0.15 4.09 -1.11
CA PHE A 169 0.51 4.09 -2.53
C PHE A 169 -0.08 5.33 -3.18
N ARG A 170 0.75 6.05 -3.92
CA ARG A 170 0.37 7.27 -4.63
C ARG A 170 0.88 7.19 -6.07
N GLY A 171 -0.03 7.06 -7.03
CA GLY A 171 0.29 7.06 -8.46
C GLY A 171 0.38 8.46 -9.09
N ASP A 172 -0.17 9.49 -8.45
CA ASP A 172 -0.16 10.87 -8.94
C ASP A 172 0.94 11.70 -8.25
N PRO A 173 1.86 12.40 -8.94
CA PRO A 173 1.98 12.49 -10.40
C PRO A 173 2.67 11.28 -11.06
N HIS A 174 3.37 10.48 -10.27
CA HIS A 174 3.94 9.17 -10.63
C HIS A 174 4.01 8.30 -9.37
N VAL A 175 4.34 7.02 -9.54
CA VAL A 175 4.31 6.08 -8.40
C VAL A 175 5.34 6.42 -7.34
N HIS A 176 4.82 6.71 -6.16
CA HIS A 176 5.47 6.70 -4.86
C HIS A 176 4.70 5.77 -3.92
N ALA A 177 5.43 5.04 -3.08
CA ALA A 177 4.85 4.19 -2.08
C ALA A 177 5.70 4.22 -0.82
N TRP A 178 5.01 4.22 0.31
CA TRP A 178 5.62 4.20 1.62
C TRP A 178 5.09 3.02 2.42
N VAL A 179 5.98 2.37 3.14
CA VAL A 179 5.68 1.16 3.92
C VAL A 179 6.26 1.31 5.30
N ASN A 180 5.46 1.01 6.32
CA ASN A 180 5.92 0.88 7.68
C ASN A 180 5.18 -0.28 8.34
N ILE A 181 5.92 -1.31 8.71
CA ILE A 181 5.38 -2.51 9.35
C ILE A 181 6.26 -2.81 10.55
N LYS A 182 5.62 -2.96 11.72
CA LYS A 182 6.31 -3.23 12.98
C LYS A 182 5.70 -4.41 13.67
N ARG A 183 6.43 -5.03 14.58
CA ARG A 183 5.84 -5.95 15.56
C ARG A 183 4.77 -5.19 16.37
N PRO A 184 3.60 -5.80 16.63
CA PRO A 184 2.63 -5.22 17.55
C PRO A 184 3.27 -4.95 18.92
N ALA A 185 2.83 -3.88 19.58
CA ALA A 185 3.21 -3.55 20.95
C ALA A 185 2.64 -4.55 21.96
#